data_AF-S7XIK6-F1
#
_entry.id   AF-S7XIK6-F1
#
_cell.length_a   1.000
_cell.length_b   1.000
_cell.length_c   1.000
_cell.angle_alpha   90.00
_cell.angle_beta   90.00
_cell.angle_gamma   90.00
#
_symmetry.space_group_name_H-M   'P 1'
#
loop_
_entity.id
_entity.type
_entity.pdbx_description
1 polymer ?
#
loop_
_entity_poly.entity_id
_entity_poly.type
_entity_poly.pdbx_seq_one_letter_code
_entity_poly.pdbx_strand_id
1 'polypeptide(L)'
;MHDYDTIYFEKNNKIVKILSISELDPFTLISYEETIHNTKDDIILFAMLICDSHKSLYLAENILNLRYGRYGKTDELCIYELMDPITRLFCNDIHYYKLRKKDRIAKFMGNEKVLLSSEYINVIWDKDTKVSDQHVCKDVVGATILCFIIIYLLFLAPFIIDKYRNG
;
A
#
# COMPACT_ATOMS: atom_id res chain seq x y z
N MET A 1 -30.35 -9.29 19.14
CA MET A 1 -29.42 -9.57 18.03
C MET A 1 -28.27 -8.62 18.22
N HIS A 2 -27.16 -9.07 18.80
CA HIS A 2 -26.07 -8.17 19.18
C HIS A 2 -25.14 -7.93 18.00
N ASP A 3 -24.89 -6.65 17.74
CA ASP A 3 -24.05 -6.06 16.69
C ASP A 3 -22.55 -6.27 16.98
N TYR A 4 -22.14 -7.52 17.19
CA TYR A 4 -20.74 -7.89 17.51
C TYR A 4 -19.85 -8.05 16.27
N ASP A 5 -20.45 -8.03 15.08
CA ASP A 5 -19.77 -8.41 13.84
C ASP A 5 -19.26 -7.20 13.06
N THR A 6 -19.21 -6.02 13.67
CA THR A 6 -18.93 -4.77 12.97
C THR A 6 -17.75 -4.01 13.59
N ILE A 7 -16.89 -3.45 12.74
CA ILE A 7 -15.87 -2.47 13.11
C ILE A 7 -16.24 -1.11 12.54
N TYR A 8 -16.19 -0.10 13.40
CA TYR A 8 -16.47 1.29 13.10
C TYR A 8 -15.16 2.08 12.99
N PHE A 9 -14.87 2.63 11.82
CA PHE A 9 -13.68 3.44 11.59
C PHE A 9 -14.03 4.90 11.83
N GLU A 10 -13.42 5.51 12.85
CA GLU A 10 -13.71 6.87 13.28
C GLU A 10 -12.54 7.81 12.99
N LYS A 11 -12.85 8.94 12.36
CA LYS A 11 -11.93 10.07 12.13
C LYS A 11 -12.64 11.36 12.52
N ASN A 12 -12.02 12.18 13.38
CA ASN A 12 -12.58 13.45 13.88
C ASN A 12 -14.00 13.28 14.47
N ASN A 13 -14.19 12.28 15.33
CA ASN A 13 -15.48 11.94 15.96
C ASN A 13 -16.62 11.63 14.97
N LYS A 14 -16.29 11.24 13.74
CA LYS A 14 -17.26 10.81 12.71
C LYS A 14 -16.89 9.42 12.20
N ILE A 15 -17.87 8.55 12.08
CA ILE A 15 -17.70 7.25 11.41
C ILE A 15 -17.52 7.49 9.91
N VAL A 16 -16.38 7.06 9.37
CA VAL A 16 -16.04 7.25 7.95
C VAL A 16 -16.14 5.97 7.12
N LYS A 17 -16.17 4.81 7.79
CA LYS A 17 -16.35 3.49 7.19
C LYS A 17 -16.88 2.52 8.25
N ILE A 18 -17.68 1.58 7.80
CA ILE A 18 -18.17 0.44 8.56
C ILE A 18 -17.71 -0.81 7.80
N LEU A 19 -17.25 -1.82 8.54
CA LEU A 19 -16.73 -3.06 8.00
C LEU A 19 -17.26 -4.23 8.82
N SER A 20 -17.73 -5.29 8.18
CA SER A 20 -18.04 -6.52 8.88
C SER A 20 -16.74 -7.28 9.22
N ILE A 21 -16.61 -7.83 10.43
CA ILE A 21 -15.45 -8.65 10.81
C ILE A 21 -15.38 -9.95 10.01
N SER A 22 -16.51 -10.41 9.48
CA SER A 22 -16.57 -11.59 8.61
C SER A 22 -16.07 -11.31 7.18
N GLU A 23 -15.89 -10.03 6.81
CA GLU A 23 -15.25 -9.70 5.53
C GLU A 23 -13.80 -10.17 5.53
N LEU A 24 -13.35 -10.56 4.33
CA LEU A 24 -11.98 -11.00 4.10
C LEU A 24 -11.09 -9.79 3.81
N ASP A 25 -9.88 -9.81 4.37
CA ASP A 25 -8.83 -8.91 3.91
C ASP A 25 -8.53 -9.24 2.43
N PRO A 26 -8.63 -8.28 1.50
CA PRO A 26 -8.51 -8.58 0.08
C PRO A 26 -7.10 -9.03 -0.33
N PHE A 27 -6.11 -8.84 0.55
CA PHE A 27 -4.73 -9.24 0.29
C PHE A 27 -4.44 -10.65 0.80
N THR A 28 -4.83 -10.98 2.04
CA THR A 28 -4.55 -12.30 2.64
C THR A 28 -5.66 -13.31 2.43
N LEU A 29 -6.87 -12.87 2.08
CA LEU A 29 -8.10 -13.66 2.01
C LEU A 29 -8.49 -14.31 3.35
N ILE A 30 -7.92 -13.84 4.46
CA ILE A 30 -8.26 -14.24 5.82
C ILE A 30 -9.31 -13.26 6.36
N SER A 31 -10.28 -13.75 7.13
CA SER A 31 -11.29 -12.87 7.72
C SER A 31 -10.66 -11.96 8.77
N TYR A 32 -11.24 -10.77 8.93
CA TYR A 32 -10.79 -9.87 10.00
C TYR A 32 -11.08 -10.48 11.38
N GLU A 33 -12.16 -11.25 11.52
CA GLU A 33 -12.46 -12.05 12.72
C GLU A 33 -11.32 -13.00 13.07
N GLU A 34 -10.86 -13.80 12.09
CA GLU A 34 -9.75 -14.74 12.30
C GLU A 34 -8.47 -14.00 12.66
N THR A 35 -8.18 -12.88 11.98
CA THR A 35 -7.03 -12.03 12.29
C THR A 35 -7.10 -11.48 13.72
N ILE A 36 -8.28 -11.02 14.14
CA ILE A 36 -8.52 -10.49 15.48
C ILE A 36 -8.36 -11.58 16.54
N HIS A 37 -8.80 -12.80 16.28
CA HIS A 37 -8.67 -13.90 17.24
C HIS A 37 -7.25 -14.46 17.33
N ASN A 38 -6.55 -14.56 16.19
CA ASN A 38 -5.27 -15.25 16.10
C ASN A 38 -4.04 -14.38 16.39
N THR A 39 -4.14 -13.06 16.23
CA THR A 39 -3.02 -12.18 16.58
C THR A 39 -2.72 -12.28 18.08
N LYS A 40 -1.46 -12.22 18.50
CA LYS A 40 -1.10 -12.21 19.93
C LYS A 40 -1.28 -10.84 20.55
N ASP A 41 -1.15 -9.79 19.74
CA ASP A 41 -1.18 -8.41 20.21
C ASP A 41 -2.60 -7.93 20.48
N ASP A 42 -2.80 -7.09 21.50
CA ASP A 42 -4.11 -6.49 21.78
C ASP A 42 -4.51 -5.41 20.78
N ILE A 43 -3.60 -5.05 19.87
CA ILE A 43 -3.72 -3.94 18.93
C ILE A 43 -3.63 -4.48 17.51
N ILE A 44 -4.54 -4.03 16.67
CA ILE A 44 -4.56 -4.31 15.24
C ILE A 44 -4.54 -2.99 14.51
N LEU A 45 -3.66 -2.91 13.50
CA LEU A 45 -3.51 -1.73 12.67
C LEU A 45 -4.12 -1.99 11.31
N PHE A 46 -4.97 -1.07 10.89
CA PHE A 46 -5.59 -1.07 9.58
C PHE A 46 -5.04 0.09 8.75
N ALA A 47 -4.86 -0.16 7.46
CA ALA A 47 -4.61 0.87 6.46
C ALA A 47 -5.82 0.96 5.53
N MET A 48 -6.35 2.17 5.40
CA MET A 48 -7.42 2.49 4.46
C MET A 48 -6.81 3.24 3.29
N LEU A 49 -6.80 2.61 2.11
CA LEU A 49 -6.38 3.25 0.87
C LEU A 49 -7.50 4.18 0.40
N ILE A 50 -7.17 5.44 0.15
CA ILE A 50 -8.09 6.44 -0.39
C ILE A 50 -7.76 6.61 -1.87
N CYS A 51 -8.62 6.07 -2.74
CA CYS A 51 -8.43 6.09 -4.19
C CYS A 51 -9.64 6.75 -4.82
N ASP A 52 -9.51 8.01 -5.23
CA ASP A 52 -10.62 8.85 -5.71
C ASP A 52 -11.87 8.78 -4.82
N SER A 53 -12.97 8.22 -5.33
CA SER A 53 -14.24 8.02 -4.61
C SER A 53 -14.30 6.72 -3.78
N HIS A 54 -13.25 5.92 -3.76
CA HIS A 54 -13.21 4.60 -3.15
C HIS A 54 -12.28 4.53 -1.93
N LYS A 55 -12.72 3.74 -0.95
CA LYS A 55 -12.03 3.52 0.31
C LYS A 55 -12.02 2.03 0.60
N SER A 56 -10.82 1.46 0.50
CA SER A 56 -10.58 0.02 0.67
C SER A 56 -9.74 -0.18 1.91
N LEU A 57 -10.12 -1.16 2.75
CA LEU A 57 -9.46 -1.46 4.02
C LEU A 57 -8.60 -2.69 3.89
N TYR A 58 -7.46 -2.64 4.59
CA TYR A 58 -6.47 -3.69 4.65
C TYR A 58 -5.83 -3.73 6.02
N LEU A 59 -5.18 -4.84 6.35
CA LEU A 59 -4.17 -4.85 7.41
C LEU A 59 -3.01 -3.91 7.04
N ALA A 60 -2.59 -3.10 8.01
CA ALA A 60 -1.57 -2.07 7.77
C ALA A 60 -0.24 -2.70 7.30
N GLU A 61 0.16 -3.84 7.87
CA GLU A 61 1.38 -4.56 7.51
C GLU A 61 1.46 -4.87 6.01
N ASN A 62 0.35 -5.35 5.42
CA ASN A 62 0.29 -5.68 3.99
C ASN A 62 0.51 -4.44 3.12
N ILE A 63 -0.14 -3.32 3.48
CA ILE A 63 0.00 -2.07 2.75
C ILE A 63 1.41 -1.49 2.90
N LEU A 64 2.01 -1.62 4.08
CA LEU A 64 3.38 -1.17 4.31
C LEU A 64 4.37 -1.95 3.46
N ASN A 65 4.22 -3.27 3.36
CA ASN A 65 5.07 -4.12 2.51
C ASN A 65 4.94 -3.81 1.02
N LEU A 66 3.78 -3.31 0.59
CA LEU A 66 3.57 -2.86 -0.80
C LEU A 66 4.09 -1.43 -1.03
N ARG A 67 3.89 -0.53 -0.07
CA ARG A 67 4.28 0.87 -0.18
C ARG A 67 5.79 1.06 -0.08
N TYR A 68 6.43 0.23 0.73
CA TYR A 68 7.79 0.45 1.16
C TYR A 68 8.63 -0.80 0.92
N GLY A 69 9.79 -0.63 0.30
CA GLY A 69 10.77 -1.71 0.18
C GLY A 69 12.19 -1.21 0.37
N ARG A 70 13.10 -2.14 0.66
CA ARG A 70 14.54 -1.87 0.74
C ARG A 70 15.17 -2.27 -0.58
N TYR A 71 15.96 -1.38 -1.18
CA TYR A 71 16.69 -1.67 -2.41
C TYR A 71 18.16 -1.96 -2.10
N GLY A 72 18.61 -3.18 -2.43
CA GLY A 72 20.02 -3.57 -2.33
C GLY A 72 20.53 -3.81 -0.89
N LYS A 73 21.86 -3.69 -0.71
CA LYS A 73 22.55 -3.78 0.60
C LYS A 73 22.67 -2.42 1.30
N THR A 74 22.16 -1.36 0.67
CA THR A 74 22.10 -0.01 1.21
C THR A 74 20.80 0.12 2.01
N ASP A 75 20.86 0.68 3.22
CA ASP A 75 19.70 0.91 4.10
C ASP A 75 18.72 1.99 3.57
N GLU A 76 18.64 2.15 2.26
CA GLU A 76 17.80 3.16 1.62
C GLU A 76 16.38 2.66 1.46
N LEU A 77 15.45 3.55 1.80
CA LEU A 77 14.02 3.27 1.72
C LEU A 77 13.47 3.71 0.37
N CYS A 78 12.91 2.76 -0.38
CA CYS A 78 12.11 3.06 -1.56
C CYS A 78 10.63 3.17 -1.20
N ILE A 79 10.00 4.23 -1.70
CA ILE A 79 8.56 4.44 -1.59
C ILE A 79 7.94 4.22 -2.98
N TYR A 80 7.12 3.17 -3.11
CA TYR A 80 6.46 2.77 -4.34
C TYR A 80 5.08 3.43 -4.48
N GLU A 81 4.74 3.87 -5.69
CA GLU A 81 3.37 4.27 -5.98
C GLU A 81 2.40 3.09 -5.80
N LEU A 82 1.31 3.32 -5.06
CA LEU A 82 0.35 2.27 -4.74
C LEU A 82 -0.87 2.35 -5.64
N MET A 83 -1.31 1.18 -6.10
CA MET A 83 -2.63 0.98 -6.67
C MET A 83 -3.45 0.09 -5.73
N ASP A 84 -4.73 0.40 -5.59
CA ASP A 84 -5.67 -0.43 -4.84
C ASP A 84 -5.77 -1.82 -5.48
N PRO A 85 -5.49 -2.90 -4.73
CA PRO A 85 -5.61 -4.27 -5.23
C PRO A 85 -6.99 -4.64 -5.78
N ILE A 86 -8.06 -4.08 -5.21
CA ILE A 86 -9.45 -4.33 -5.63
C ILE A 86 -9.79 -3.51 -6.87
N THR A 87 -9.61 -2.19 -6.79
CA THR A 87 -10.17 -1.27 -7.79
C THR A 87 -9.20 -0.95 -8.92
N ARG A 88 -7.91 -1.25 -8.75
CA ARG A 88 -6.81 -0.88 -9.66
C ARG A 88 -6.70 0.62 -9.90
N LEU A 89 -7.24 1.44 -8.99
CA LEU A 89 -7.08 2.88 -9.00
C LEU A 89 -5.81 3.28 -8.24
N PHE A 90 -5.17 4.37 -8.64
CA PHE A 90 -4.04 4.94 -7.89
C PHE A 90 -4.48 5.44 -6.52
N CYS A 91 -3.65 5.18 -5.51
CA CYS A 91 -3.89 5.59 -4.14
C CYS A 91 -3.42 7.03 -3.93
N ASN A 92 -4.34 7.91 -3.54
CA ASN A 92 -4.10 9.33 -3.32
C ASN A 92 -3.59 9.63 -1.90
N ASP A 93 -4.07 8.89 -0.90
CA ASP A 93 -3.65 8.99 0.50
C ASP A 93 -3.92 7.66 1.24
N ILE A 94 -3.21 7.43 2.34
CA ILE A 94 -3.39 6.27 3.21
C ILE A 94 -3.76 6.76 4.59
N HIS A 95 -4.89 6.30 5.12
CA HIS A 95 -5.29 6.54 6.50
C HIS A 95 -5.04 5.33 7.37
N TYR A 96 -4.39 5.53 8.51
CA TYR A 96 -4.11 4.45 9.45
C TYR A 96 -5.03 4.52 10.66
N TYR A 97 -5.50 3.35 11.09
CA TYR A 97 -6.41 3.21 12.21
C TYR A 97 -5.92 2.15 13.18
N LYS A 98 -6.16 2.41 14.47
CA LYS A 98 -5.86 1.49 15.56
C LYS A 98 -7.15 0.92 16.12
N LEU A 99 -7.26 -0.41 16.14
CA LEU A 99 -8.30 -1.15 16.82
C LEU A 99 -7.68 -1.88 18.02
N ARG A 100 -8.23 -1.71 19.22
CA ARG A 100 -7.95 -2.66 20.31
C ARG A 100 -8.93 -3.82 20.18
N LYS A 101 -8.51 -5.06 20.41
CA LYS A 101 -9.37 -6.25 20.24
C LYS A 101 -10.71 -6.21 20.98
N LYS A 102 -10.71 -5.59 22.17
CA LYS A 102 -11.91 -5.44 23.00
C LYS A 102 -12.84 -4.33 22.52
N ASP A 103 -12.32 -3.44 21.68
CA ASP A 103 -13.04 -2.32 21.12
C ASP A 103 -13.66 -2.70 19.78
N ARG A 104 -14.68 -1.94 19.38
CA ARG A 104 -15.29 -2.02 18.04
C ARG A 104 -15.04 -0.77 17.22
N ILE A 105 -14.36 0.22 17.80
CA ILE A 105 -14.09 1.50 17.16
C ILE A 105 -12.60 1.56 16.85
N ALA A 106 -12.26 1.50 15.58
CA ALA A 106 -10.92 1.75 15.09
C ALA A 106 -10.69 3.27 15.01
N LYS A 107 -9.74 3.79 15.78
CA LYS A 107 -9.47 5.23 15.90
C LYS A 107 -8.40 5.66 14.90
N PHE A 108 -8.67 6.75 14.17
CA PHE A 108 -7.71 7.34 13.24
C PHE A 108 -6.44 7.78 13.96
N MET A 109 -5.29 7.33 13.47
CA MET A 109 -3.98 7.69 14.01
C MET A 109 -3.32 8.84 13.24
N GLY A 110 -3.54 8.87 11.93
CA GLY A 110 -2.82 9.78 11.04
C GLY A 110 -2.91 9.31 9.60
N ASN A 111 -2.49 10.17 8.69
CA ASN A 111 -2.27 9.79 7.30
C ASN A 111 -0.79 9.50 7.05
N GLU A 112 -0.48 9.04 5.84
CA GLU A 112 0.88 8.70 5.43
C GLU A 112 1.88 9.84 5.72
N LYS A 113 1.54 11.07 5.33
CA LYS A 113 2.42 12.24 5.51
C LYS A 113 2.73 12.51 6.99
N VAL A 114 1.73 12.39 7.86
CA VAL A 114 1.91 12.60 9.30
C VAL A 114 2.77 11.49 9.91
N LEU A 115 2.54 10.23 9.52
CA LEU A 115 3.27 9.11 10.08
C LEU A 115 4.74 9.07 9.64
N LEU A 116 5.02 9.39 8.38
CA LEU A 116 6.38 9.52 7.85
C LEU A 116 7.19 10.65 8.49
N SER A 117 6.53 11.63 9.10
CA SER A 117 7.16 12.77 9.79
C SER A 117 7.46 12.53 11.28
N SER A 118 7.13 11.36 11.81
CA SER A 118 7.15 11.06 13.25
C SER A 118 7.96 9.80 13.58
N GLU A 119 8.30 9.60 14.86
CA GLU A 119 8.96 8.42 15.44
C GLU A 119 8.26 7.06 15.16
N TYR A 120 7.13 7.06 14.45
CA TYR A 120 6.34 5.88 14.13
C TYR A 120 6.97 4.95 13.09
N ILE A 121 7.91 5.43 12.27
CA ILE A 121 8.73 4.51 11.46
C ILE A 121 9.45 3.50 12.37
N ASN A 122 9.80 3.86 13.60
CA ASN A 122 10.42 2.93 14.57
C ASN A 122 9.42 1.95 15.21
N VAL A 123 8.11 2.19 15.07
CA VAL A 123 7.05 1.26 15.50
C VAL A 123 6.75 0.23 14.40
N ILE A 124 7.02 0.60 13.15
CA ILE A 124 6.73 -0.21 11.96
C ILE A 124 7.98 -0.95 11.44
N TRP A 125 9.16 -0.32 11.56
CA TRP A 125 10.45 -0.93 11.31
C TRP A 125 11.30 -0.89 12.56
N ASP A 126 12.06 -1.96 12.74
CA ASP A 126 13.00 -2.11 13.83
C ASP A 126 13.94 -0.89 13.95
N LYS A 127 14.27 -0.54 15.20
CA LYS A 127 14.82 0.76 15.66
C LYS A 127 16.10 1.24 14.96
N ASP A 128 16.75 0.36 14.20
CA ASP A 128 18.04 0.62 13.56
C ASP A 128 17.93 1.07 12.09
N THR A 129 16.71 1.17 11.56
CA THR A 129 16.51 1.58 10.16
C THR A 129 16.64 3.10 10.03
N LYS A 130 17.84 3.58 9.66
CA LYS A 130 18.05 4.98 9.28
C LYS A 130 17.27 5.26 8.00
N VAL A 131 16.26 6.12 8.08
CA VAL A 131 15.55 6.63 6.90
C VAL A 131 16.49 7.59 6.16
N SER A 132 17.33 7.03 5.29
CA SER A 132 18.12 7.80 4.33
C SER A 132 17.19 8.41 3.26
N ASP A 133 17.62 9.54 2.68
CA ASP A 133 16.83 10.43 1.83
C ASP A 133 15.84 9.71 0.90
N GLN A 134 14.56 10.10 1.05
CA GLN A 134 13.40 9.52 0.39
C GLN A 134 13.58 9.46 -1.13
N HIS A 135 13.90 8.29 -1.67
CA HIS A 135 13.84 8.05 -3.11
C HIS A 135 12.46 7.49 -3.45
N VAL A 136 11.63 8.33 -4.04
CA VAL A 136 10.39 7.88 -4.67
C VAL A 136 10.78 7.17 -5.97
N CYS A 137 10.74 5.84 -5.97
CA CYS A 137 10.94 5.07 -7.19
C CYS A 137 9.69 5.22 -8.07
N LYS A 138 9.69 6.24 -8.93
CA LYS A 138 8.74 6.36 -10.04
C LYS A 138 9.21 5.47 -11.18
N ASP A 139 8.42 4.43 -11.47
CA ASP A 139 8.40 3.64 -12.69
C ASP A 139 9.74 3.09 -13.24
N VAL A 140 10.16 1.94 -12.71
CA VAL A 140 11.10 1.04 -13.41
C VAL A 140 10.47 0.48 -14.71
N VAL A 141 9.14 0.52 -14.82
CA VAL A 141 8.37 -0.03 -15.95
C VAL A 141 8.50 0.85 -17.20
N GLY A 142 8.51 2.18 -17.05
CA GLY A 142 8.64 3.10 -18.20
C GLY A 142 10.00 3.00 -18.89
N ALA A 143 11.07 2.92 -18.11
CA ALA A 143 12.44 2.81 -18.63
C ALA A 143 12.69 1.46 -19.33
N THR A 144 12.12 0.37 -18.82
CA THR A 144 12.25 -0.96 -19.44
C THR A 144 11.47 -1.03 -20.75
N ILE A 145 10.23 -0.54 -20.80
CA ILE A 145 9.44 -0.47 -22.04
C ILE A 145 10.14 0.39 -23.10
N LEU A 146 10.69 1.55 -22.70
CA LEU A 146 11.44 2.42 -23.62
C LEU A 146 12.68 1.72 -24.18
N CYS A 147 13.43 0.97 -23.36
CA CYS A 147 14.55 0.16 -23.82
C CYS A 147 14.12 -0.92 -24.82
N PHE A 148 13.01 -1.63 -24.58
CA PHE A 148 12.49 -2.62 -25.53
C PHE A 148 12.05 -1.98 -26.85
N ILE A 149 11.44 -0.80 -26.83
CA ILE A 149 11.06 -0.05 -28.04
C ILE A 149 12.31 0.37 -28.84
N ILE A 150 13.33 0.90 -28.17
CA ILE A 150 14.59 1.30 -28.82
C ILE A 150 15.28 0.09 -29.45
N ILE A 151 15.39 -1.03 -28.73
CA ILE A 151 15.98 -2.27 -29.27
C ILE A 151 15.18 -2.77 -30.47
N TYR A 152 13.85 -2.79 -30.37
CA TYR A 152 12.97 -3.22 -31.46
C TYR A 152 13.13 -2.34 -32.72
N LEU A 153 13.20 -1.01 -32.55
CA LEU A 153 13.45 -0.08 -33.65
C LEU A 153 14.83 -0.27 -34.30
N LEU A 154 15.88 -0.55 -33.51
CA LEU A 154 17.21 -0.85 -34.04
C LEU A 154 17.24 -2.16 -34.84
N PHE A 155 16.46 -3.16 -34.45
CA PHE A 155 16.33 -4.42 -35.19
C PHE A 155 15.54 -4.27 -36.50
N LEU A 156 14.54 -3.39 -36.55
CA LEU A 156 13.74 -3.15 -37.76
C LEU A 156 14.38 -2.16 -38.73
N ALA A 157 15.22 -1.24 -38.25
CA ALA A 157 15.90 -0.25 -39.08
C ALA A 157 16.61 -0.84 -40.32
N PRO A 158 17.40 -1.93 -40.24
CA PRO A 158 18.03 -2.51 -41.42
C PRO A 158 17.02 -3.06 -42.44
N PHE A 159 15.89 -3.65 -42.02
CA PHE A 159 14.86 -4.14 -42.93
C PHE A 159 14.12 -3.02 -43.67
N ILE A 160 13.89 -1.90 -42.99
CA ILE A 160 13.27 -0.72 -43.62
C ILE A 160 14.25 -0.11 -44.62
N ILE A 161 15.52 0.04 -44.26
CA ILE A 161 16.56 0.61 -45.14
C ILE A 161 16.75 -0.26 -46.39
N ASP A 162 16.79 -1.59 -46.24
CA ASP A 162 16.99 -2.51 -47.35
C ASP A 162 15.78 -2.54 -48.31
N LYS A 163 14.56 -2.41 -47.78
CA LYS A 163 13.33 -2.27 -48.58
C LYS A 163 13.31 -0.98 -49.42
N TYR A 164 13.86 0.12 -48.91
CA TYR A 164 13.95 1.40 -49.65
C TYR A 164 15.15 1.48 -50.60
N ARG A 165 16.15 0.60 -50.44
CA ARG A 165 17.34 0.57 -51.29
C ARG A 165 17.21 -0.35 -52.50
N ASN A 166 16.33 -1.35 -52.42
CA ASN A 166 16.08 -2.35 -53.47
C ASN A 166 14.68 -2.22 -54.12
N GLY A 167 13.99 -1.09 -53.92
CA GLY A 167 12.70 -0.76 -54.53
C GLY A 167 12.80 0.41 -55.49
#